data_AF-A0A2D1STD7-F1
#
_entry.id   AF-A0A2D1STD7-F1
#
_cell.length_a   1.000
_cell.length_b   1.000
_cell.length_c   1.000
_cell.angle_alpha   90.00
_cell.angle_beta   90.00
_cell.angle_gamma   90.00
#
_symmetry.space_group_name_H-M   'P 1'
#
loop_
_entity.id
_entity.type
_entity.pdbx_description
1 polymer ?
#
loop_
_entity_poly.entity_id
_entity_poly.type
_entity_poly.pdbx_seq_one_letter_code
_entity_poly.pdbx_strand_id
1 'polypeptide(L)'
;MFKKHIFRYSFMVFFSLIMLIGCAGLADYSLELPGNYSIVRTSAHQVKVAPKISDSHWGSDVIPTKVTEVAWDDNYILAKQLGLVNDPKSSNGYQIPNNEDVHFWIIWIFMLKYIYRKNKNLILNKRKFTFET
;
A
#
# COMPACT_ATOMS: atom_id res chain seq x y z
N MET A 1 50.22 -13.56 -27.93
CA MET A 1 48.83 -13.42 -28.44
C MET A 1 47.73 -13.88 -27.46
N PHE A 2 47.96 -14.86 -26.58
CA PHE A 2 46.93 -15.41 -25.66
C PHE A 2 46.31 -14.42 -24.64
N LYS A 3 47.08 -13.44 -24.12
CA LYS A 3 46.57 -12.48 -23.13
C LYS A 3 45.41 -11.59 -23.63
N LYS A 4 45.36 -11.27 -24.93
CA LYS A 4 44.28 -10.43 -25.51
C LYS A 4 42.95 -11.19 -25.55
N HIS A 5 42.97 -12.49 -25.79
CA HIS A 5 41.77 -13.31 -25.80
C HIS A 5 41.23 -13.54 -24.38
N ILE A 6 42.10 -13.80 -23.41
CA ILE A 6 41.73 -13.93 -21.99
C ILE A 6 41.12 -12.63 -21.44
N PHE A 7 41.70 -11.47 -21.78
CA PHE A 7 41.16 -10.17 -21.39
C PHE A 7 39.77 -9.92 -21.99
N ARG A 8 39.54 -10.32 -23.25
CA ARG A 8 38.25 -10.17 -23.94
C ARG A 8 37.16 -11.06 -23.32
N TYR A 9 37.49 -12.32 -23.00
CA TYR A 9 36.54 -13.22 -22.33
C TYR A 9 36.25 -12.75 -20.90
N SER A 10 37.25 -12.29 -20.16
CA SER A 10 37.07 -11.74 -18.82
C SER A 10 36.17 -10.50 -18.82
N PHE A 11 36.30 -9.61 -19.81
CA PHE A 11 35.44 -8.44 -19.97
C PHE A 11 33.98 -8.83 -20.29
N MET A 12 33.76 -9.82 -21.16
CA MET A 12 32.41 -10.33 -21.46
C MET A 12 31.74 -10.97 -20.24
N VAL A 13 32.49 -11.75 -19.44
CA VAL A 13 31.98 -12.35 -18.21
C VAL A 13 31.64 -11.28 -17.17
N PHE A 14 32.50 -10.28 -17.01
CA PHE A 14 32.25 -9.17 -16.09
C PHE A 14 30.99 -8.36 -16.46
N PHE A 15 30.79 -8.06 -17.74
CA PHE A 15 29.60 -7.35 -18.20
C PHE A 15 28.31 -8.18 -18.05
N SER A 16 28.41 -9.50 -18.24
CA SER A 16 27.32 -10.44 -17.98
C SER A 16 26.95 -10.49 -16.49
N LEU A 17 27.94 -10.46 -15.60
CA LEU A 17 27.72 -10.42 -14.16
C LEU A 17 27.05 -9.12 -13.69
N ILE A 18 27.33 -7.98 -14.32
CA ILE A 18 26.67 -6.69 -14.00
C ILE A 18 25.17 -6.73 -14.33
N MET A 19 24.78 -7.39 -15.42
CA MET A 19 23.37 -7.53 -15.82
C MET A 19 22.55 -8.37 -14.81
N LEU A 20 23.20 -9.23 -14.02
CA LEU A 20 22.56 -10.06 -12.99
C LEU A 20 22.29 -9.30 -11.67
N ILE A 21 22.83 -8.09 -11.49
CA ILE A 21 22.65 -7.27 -10.26
C ILE A 21 21.48 -6.27 -10.41
N GLY A 22 20.59 -6.48 -11.38
CA GLY A 22 19.38 -5.67 -11.53
C GLY A 22 18.49 -5.80 -10.30
N CYS A 23 18.37 -4.73 -9.50
CA CYS A 23 17.34 -4.64 -8.48
C CYS A 23 15.99 -4.46 -9.19
N ALA A 24 15.21 -5.54 -9.31
CA ALA A 24 13.83 -5.42 -9.77
C ALA A 24 13.12 -4.41 -8.86
N GLY A 25 12.63 -3.30 -9.44
CA GLY A 25 11.89 -2.29 -8.68
C GLY A 25 10.74 -2.95 -7.93
N LEU A 26 10.43 -2.45 -6.72
CA LEU A 26 9.41 -3.00 -5.82
C LEU A 26 8.17 -3.40 -6.64
N ALA A 27 7.96 -4.71 -6.79
CA ALA A 27 6.93 -5.28 -7.62
C ALA A 27 5.53 -4.93 -7.09
N ASP A 28 4.53 -5.14 -7.93
CA ASP A 28 3.14 -5.08 -7.51
C ASP A 28 2.93 -6.09 -6.39
N TYR A 29 2.24 -5.67 -5.33
CA TYR A 29 1.92 -6.55 -4.23
C TYR A 29 0.52 -6.26 -3.71
N SER A 30 -0.04 -7.28 -3.06
CA SER A 30 -1.23 -7.12 -2.23
C SER A 30 -0.96 -7.68 -0.84
N LEU A 31 -1.51 -7.01 0.17
CA LEU A 31 -1.47 -7.45 1.56
C LEU A 31 -2.90 -7.53 2.08
N GLU A 32 -3.28 -8.69 2.58
CA GLU A 32 -4.62 -8.91 3.14
C GLU A 32 -4.77 -8.21 4.49
N LEU A 33 -5.94 -7.60 4.68
CA LEU A 33 -6.36 -6.93 5.91
C LEU A 33 -7.62 -7.61 6.46
N PRO A 34 -7.93 -7.48 7.76
CA PRO A 34 -9.14 -8.05 8.32
C PRO A 34 -10.39 -7.46 7.66
N GLY A 35 -11.49 -8.24 7.63
CA GLY A 35 -12.74 -7.79 7.01
C GLY A 35 -12.79 -7.90 5.49
N ASN A 36 -11.98 -8.78 4.89
CA ASN A 36 -11.84 -8.95 3.44
C ASN A 36 -11.38 -7.67 2.73
N TYR A 37 -10.56 -6.85 3.39
CA TYR A 37 -9.87 -5.73 2.76
C TYR A 37 -8.48 -6.13 2.32
N SER A 38 -7.87 -5.36 1.44
CA SER A 38 -6.46 -5.51 1.09
C SER A 38 -5.84 -4.17 0.74
N ILE A 39 -4.56 -4.05 1.09
CA ILE A 39 -3.68 -3.04 0.51
C ILE A 39 -3.30 -3.54 -0.87
N VAL A 40 -3.48 -2.70 -1.89
CA VAL A 40 -3.08 -3.00 -3.26
C VAL A 40 -2.09 -1.94 -3.71
N ARG A 41 -0.89 -2.39 -4.08
CA ARG A 41 0.14 -1.54 -4.66
C ARG A 41 0.43 -1.98 -6.08
N THR A 42 0.19 -1.07 -7.03
CA THR A 42 0.53 -1.23 -8.46
C THR A 42 1.68 -0.33 -8.92
N SER A 43 2.10 0.61 -8.06
CA SER A 43 3.33 1.39 -8.26
C SER A 43 3.76 2.06 -6.96
N ALA A 44 4.93 2.68 -6.94
CA ALA A 44 5.36 3.47 -5.79
C ALA A 44 4.38 4.60 -5.42
N HIS A 45 3.62 5.10 -6.41
CA HIS A 45 2.66 6.17 -6.21
C HIS A 45 1.22 5.69 -6.12
N GLN A 46 0.90 4.44 -6.48
CA GLN A 46 -0.43 3.87 -6.45
C GLN A 46 -0.53 2.79 -5.39
N VAL A 47 -0.85 3.23 -4.17
CA VAL A 47 -1.12 2.37 -3.01
C VAL A 47 -2.50 2.74 -2.50
N LYS A 48 -3.39 1.75 -2.43
CA LYS A 48 -4.80 1.95 -2.07
C LYS A 48 -5.31 0.83 -1.16
N VAL A 49 -6.47 1.05 -0.53
CA VAL A 49 -7.19 0.02 0.22
C VAL A 49 -8.53 -0.26 -0.44
N ALA A 50 -8.79 -1.53 -0.77
CA ALA A 50 -9.98 -1.97 -1.46
C ALA A 50 -10.45 -3.33 -0.91
N PRO A 51 -11.75 -3.67 -1.02
CA PRO A 51 -12.23 -4.99 -0.62
C PRO A 51 -11.71 -6.05 -1.61
N LYS A 52 -11.18 -7.15 -1.10
CA LYS A 52 -10.74 -8.30 -1.90
C LYS A 52 -11.96 -9.11 -2.32
N ILE A 53 -12.19 -9.24 -3.62
CA ILE A 53 -13.28 -10.02 -4.21
C ILE A 53 -12.79 -11.42 -4.59
N SER A 54 -11.58 -11.50 -5.15
CA SER A 54 -10.87 -12.75 -5.44
C SER A 54 -9.35 -12.54 -5.38
N ASP A 55 -8.55 -13.58 -5.63
CA ASP A 55 -7.08 -13.51 -5.50
C ASP A 55 -6.40 -12.45 -6.35
N SER A 56 -7.01 -12.09 -7.48
CA SER A 56 -6.49 -11.08 -8.40
C SER A 56 -7.51 -9.98 -8.72
N HIS A 57 -8.58 -9.86 -7.93
CA HIS A 57 -9.64 -8.89 -8.17
C HIS A 57 -10.05 -8.17 -6.89
N TRP A 58 -10.07 -6.84 -6.95
CA TRP A 58 -10.48 -5.96 -5.87
C TRP A 58 -11.68 -5.13 -6.32
N GLY A 59 -12.56 -4.81 -5.37
CA GLY A 59 -13.67 -3.91 -5.61
C GLY A 59 -13.23 -2.45 -5.70
N SER A 60 -14.21 -1.54 -5.62
CA SER A 60 -13.95 -0.10 -5.62
C SER A 60 -13.07 0.32 -4.45
N ASP A 61 -12.18 1.27 -4.72
CA ASP A 61 -11.25 1.83 -3.75
C ASP A 61 -12.03 2.45 -2.59
N VAL A 62 -11.84 1.91 -1.38
CA VAL A 62 -12.42 2.48 -0.15
C VAL A 62 -11.56 3.63 0.33
N ILE A 63 -10.24 3.45 0.26
CA ILE A 63 -9.27 4.51 0.50
C ILE A 63 -8.45 4.67 -0.77
N PRO A 64 -8.59 5.81 -1.47
CA PRO A 64 -7.88 6.04 -2.71
C PRO A 64 -6.39 6.25 -2.48
N THR A 65 -5.66 6.27 -3.58
CA THR A 65 -4.23 6.59 -3.59
C THR A 65 -3.98 8.02 -3.06
N LYS A 66 -2.89 8.33 -2.33
CA LYS A 66 -1.70 7.51 -2.00
C LYS A 66 -1.68 7.18 -0.50
N VAL A 67 -2.01 5.94 -0.16
CA VAL A 67 -1.89 5.43 1.21
C VAL A 67 -0.41 5.21 1.54
N THR A 68 0.05 5.80 2.64
CA THR A 68 1.47 5.72 3.06
C THR A 68 1.67 4.82 4.26
N GLU A 69 0.69 4.77 5.17
CA GLU A 69 0.77 3.99 6.40
C GLU A 69 -0.59 3.34 6.66
N VAL A 70 -0.57 2.09 7.12
CA VAL A 70 -1.77 1.34 7.50
C VAL A 70 -1.47 0.58 8.79
N ALA A 71 -2.37 0.67 9.74
CA ALA A 71 -2.38 -0.13 10.97
C ALA A 71 -3.76 -0.76 11.14
N TRP A 72 -3.84 -1.95 11.72
CA TRP A 72 -5.13 -2.62 11.91
C TRP A 72 -5.15 -3.49 13.16
N ASP A 73 -6.35 -3.71 13.66
CA ASP A 73 -6.69 -4.74 14.65
C ASP A 73 -7.94 -5.52 14.17
N ASP A 74 -8.53 -6.34 15.04
CA ASP A 74 -9.72 -7.13 14.73
C ASP A 74 -10.98 -6.28 14.48
N ASN A 75 -10.96 -4.99 14.82
CA ASN A 75 -12.12 -4.11 14.81
C ASN A 75 -11.98 -2.95 13.81
N TYR A 76 -10.77 -2.46 13.57
CA TYR A 76 -10.52 -1.25 12.80
C TYR A 76 -9.30 -1.39 11.90
N ILE A 77 -9.40 -0.77 10.71
CA ILE A 77 -8.26 -0.43 9.88
C ILE A 77 -8.10 1.08 9.97
N LEU A 78 -6.89 1.51 10.33
CA LEU A 78 -6.45 2.90 10.32
C LEU A 78 -5.53 3.09 9.12
N ALA A 79 -5.71 4.15 8.36
CA ALA A 79 -4.82 4.48 7.27
C ALA A 79 -4.53 5.98 7.22
N LYS A 80 -3.29 6.28 6.84
CA LYS A 80 -2.85 7.63 6.50
C LYS A 80 -2.69 7.73 4.99
N GLN A 81 -3.30 8.75 4.41
CA GLN A 81 -3.25 9.04 2.99
C GLN A 81 -2.67 10.44 2.80
N LEU A 82 -1.82 10.58 1.79
CA LEU A 82 -1.42 11.89 1.29
C LEU A 82 -2.33 12.31 0.14
N GLY A 83 -2.74 13.57 0.18
CA GLY A 83 -3.38 14.25 -0.94
C GLY A 83 -2.45 14.27 -2.15
N LEU A 84 -3.05 14.44 -3.32
CA LEU A 84 -2.36 14.49 -4.60
C LEU A 84 -2.58 15.85 -5.25
N VAL A 85 -1.50 16.45 -5.74
CA VAL A 85 -1.55 17.70 -6.50
C VAL A 85 -0.94 17.49 -7.87
N ASN A 86 -1.41 18.23 -8.87
CA ASN A 86 -0.80 18.16 -10.20
C ASN A 86 0.65 18.62 -10.12
N ASP A 87 1.55 17.86 -10.73
CA ASP A 87 2.94 18.25 -10.84
C ASP A 87 3.03 19.47 -11.77
N PRO A 88 3.51 20.64 -11.29
CA PRO A 88 3.63 21.84 -12.12
C PRO A 88 4.61 21.64 -13.29
N LYS A 89 5.46 20.62 -13.25
CA LYS A 89 6.42 20.28 -14.30
C LYS A 89 5.88 19.26 -15.30
N SER A 90 4.70 18.70 -15.07
CA SER A 90 4.11 17.68 -15.94
C SER A 90 2.99 18.27 -16.80
N SER A 91 3.06 18.03 -18.11
CA SER A 91 1.98 18.35 -19.05
C SER A 91 0.88 17.29 -19.11
N ASN A 92 1.09 16.12 -18.49
CA ASN A 92 0.25 14.94 -18.69
C ASN A 92 -0.72 14.67 -17.53
N GLY A 93 -0.94 15.67 -16.67
CA GLY A 93 -1.79 15.51 -15.48
C GLY A 93 -1.22 14.55 -14.43
N TYR A 94 0.10 14.29 -14.47
CA TYR A 94 0.75 13.49 -13.43
C TYR A 94 0.61 14.19 -12.08
N GLN A 95 0.27 13.41 -11.05
CA GLN A 95 0.06 13.93 -9.71
C GLN A 95 1.17 13.48 -8.77
N ILE A 96 1.63 14.41 -7.93
CA ILE A 96 2.64 14.19 -6.90
C ILE A 96 2.00 14.25 -5.50
N PRO A 97 2.54 13.50 -4.53
CA PRO A 97 2.06 13.57 -3.16
C PRO A 97 2.29 14.96 -2.57
N ASN A 98 1.27 15.49 -1.91
CA ASN A 98 1.36 16.69 -1.11
C ASN A 98 1.50 16.31 0.37
N ASN A 99 2.67 16.58 0.94
CA ASN A 99 2.95 16.26 2.35
C ASN A 99 2.21 17.16 3.34
N GLU A 100 1.66 18.28 2.88
CA GLU A 100 0.86 19.21 3.70
C GLU A 100 -0.63 18.84 3.73
N ASP A 101 -1.08 18.00 2.78
CA ASP A 101 -2.46 17.53 2.70
C ASP A 101 -2.52 16.07 3.16
N VAL A 102 -2.87 15.88 4.43
CA VAL A 102 -2.86 14.57 5.09
C VAL A 102 -4.27 14.22 5.54
N HIS A 103 -4.74 13.04 5.12
CA HIS A 103 -6.02 12.48 5.54
C HIS A 103 -5.83 11.22 6.36
N PHE A 104 -6.67 11.07 7.38
CA PHE A 104 -6.73 9.87 8.20
C PHE A 104 -8.08 9.18 8.03
N TRP A 105 -8.03 7.87 7.85
CA TRP A 105 -9.19 7.04 7.61
C TRP A 105 -9.31 6.01 8.73
N ILE A 106 -10.56 5.75 9.14
CA ILE A 106 -10.90 4.70 10.08
C ILE A 106 -12.00 3.86 9.43
N ILE A 107 -11.68 2.63 9.08
CA ILE A 107 -12.66 1.65 8.60
C ILE A 107 -13.00 0.74 9.77
N TRP A 108 -14.29 0.62 10.08
CA TRP A 108 -14.76 -0.34 11.06
C TRP A 108 -15.02 -1.69 10.38
N ILE A 109 -14.41 -2.75 10.90
CA ILE A 109 -14.42 -4.11 10.33
C ILE A 109 -15.60 -4.94 10.86
N PHE A 110 -16.29 -4.46 11.89
CA PHE A 110 -17.22 -5.27 12.67
C PHE A 110 -18.37 -5.81 11.84
N MET A 111 -18.22 -7.06 11.44
CA MET A 111 -19.32 -7.90 10.98
C MET A 111 -20.04 -8.38 12.24
N LEU A 112 -21.22 -7.84 12.53
CA LEU A 112 -22.14 -8.44 13.50
C LEU A 112 -22.59 -9.82 12.97
N LYS A 113 -21.77 -10.85 13.18
CA LYS A 113 -22.22 -12.25 13.15
C LYS A 113 -22.66 -12.69 14.55
N TYR A 114 -23.47 -11.86 15.21
CA TYR A 114 -24.30 -12.27 16.34
C TYR A 114 -25.67 -11.58 16.22
N ILE A 115 -26.63 -12.32 15.67
CA ILE A 115 -28.05 -12.06 15.92
C ILE A 115 -28.26 -12.31 17.42
N TYR A 116 -28.34 -11.26 18.23
CA TYR A 116 -28.89 -11.38 19.59
C TYR A 116 -29.88 -10.24 19.84
N ARG A 117 -31.16 -10.62 19.96
CA ARG A 117 -32.22 -9.77 20.48
C ARG A 117 -32.33 -9.99 21.99
N LYS A 118 -31.84 -9.07 22.83
CA LYS A 118 -32.51 -8.70 24.09
C LYS A 118 -32.05 -7.33 24.65
N ASN A 119 -32.97 -6.77 25.43
CA ASN A 119 -33.24 -5.38 25.80
C ASN A 119 -32.27 -4.74 26.83
N LYS A 120 -32.16 -3.40 26.71
CA LYS A 120 -31.83 -2.34 27.69
C LYS A 120 -30.46 -2.30 28.40
N ASN A 121 -29.81 -1.14 28.20
CA ASN A 121 -28.69 -0.52 28.91
C ASN A 121 -27.28 -1.01 28.54
N LEU A 122 -26.65 -0.33 27.58
CA LEU A 122 -25.20 -0.36 27.39
C LEU A 122 -24.68 1.07 27.21
N ILE A 123 -23.97 1.53 28.22
CA ILE A 123 -23.25 2.81 28.25
C ILE A 123 -21.98 2.62 27.40
N LEU A 124 -21.91 3.30 26.25
CA LEU A 124 -20.74 3.30 25.38
C LEU A 124 -19.65 4.19 25.98
N ASN A 125 -18.60 3.54 26.49
CA ASN A 125 -17.43 4.21 27.04
C ASN A 125 -16.54 4.71 25.88
N LYS A 126 -16.42 6.04 25.72
CA LYS A 126 -15.56 6.68 24.72
C LYS A 126 -14.09 6.49 25.13
N ARG A 127 -13.34 5.61 24.43
CA ARG A 127 -11.87 5.56 24.57
C ARG A 127 -11.21 6.53 23.58
N LYS A 128 -10.39 7.42 24.14
CA LYS A 128 -9.53 8.37 23.43
C LYS A 128 -8.29 7.59 22.96
N PHE A 129 -7.98 7.62 21.67
CA PHE A 129 -6.72 7.08 21.15
C PHE A 129 -5.65 8.17 21.24
N THR A 130 -4.60 7.93 22.01
CA THR A 130 -3.38 8.74 22.03
C THR A 130 -2.35 8.07 21.14
N PHE A 131 -1.82 8.81 20.17
CA PHE A 131 -0.68 8.40 19.37
C PHE A 131 0.58 8.91 20.09
N GLU A 132 1.40 8.00 20.61
CA GLU A 132 2.74 8.36 21.08
C GLU A 132 3.68 8.36 19.87
N THR A 133 4.42 9.46 19.71
CA THR A 133 5.38 9.74 18.63
C THR A 133 6.71 9.09 18.86
#